data_AF-A0A4Q3YRG6-F1
#
_entry.id   AF-A0A4Q3YRG6-F1
#
_cell.length_a   1.000
_cell.length_b   1.000
_cell.length_c   1.000
_cell.angle_alpha   90.00
_cell.angle_beta   90.00
_cell.angle_gamma   90.00
#
_symmetry.space_group_name_H-M   'P 1'
#
loop_
_entity.id
_entity.type
_entity.pdbx_description
1 polymer ?
#
loop_
_entity_poly.entity_id
_entity_poly.type
_entity_poly.pdbx_seq_one_letter_code
_entity_poly.pdbx_strand_id
1 'polypeptide(L)'
;MALTILLPPTTLPASAVTGSGDRTLWFHHTHTGLTQSFTFKRNGQYDKAVLKQMNVFLADWRTKEPTNMDPALFDLLWQIYNAVDGKQPINIVSSYRSPKTNAKLRSVKGSGVAENSQHMKGKAMDIFIPGVNLSTLRSAAMKFQVGGVGFYPTSGSPFVHVDTGSVRAWPRMTRAQLKKVFPDGKTLHLPTDGKPLSSDGRAYAQAQWTKCHAVPCNGAVTFETDPGIMIADATGQVTALPEAAPIPATRPAGLYG
;
A
#
# COMPACT_ATOMS: atom_id res chain seq x y z
N MET A 1 -64.52 24.20 20.05
CA MET A 1 -63.12 24.63 19.93
C MET A 1 -62.25 23.38 19.99
N ALA A 2 -61.60 23.01 18.88
CA ALA A 2 -60.64 21.91 18.85
C ALA A 2 -59.28 22.49 18.46
N LEU A 3 -58.30 22.35 19.37
CA LEU A 3 -56.96 22.90 19.22
C LEU A 3 -56.05 21.81 18.65
N THR A 4 -55.71 21.93 17.37
CA THR A 4 -54.79 21.01 16.68
C THR A 4 -53.35 21.46 16.94
N ILE A 5 -52.58 20.66 17.67
CA ILE A 5 -51.16 20.91 17.93
C ILE A 5 -50.34 20.29 16.79
N LEU A 6 -49.63 21.13 16.03
CA LEU A 6 -48.72 20.72 14.96
C LEU A 6 -47.31 20.57 15.56
N LEU A 7 -46.80 19.34 15.68
CA LEU A 7 -45.40 19.12 16.05
C LEU A 7 -44.47 19.33 14.83
N PRO A 8 -43.36 20.07 14.97
CA PRO A 8 -42.38 20.22 13.90
C PRO A 8 -41.61 18.91 13.67
N PRO A 9 -41.19 18.62 12.44
CA PRO A 9 -40.40 17.43 12.14
C PRO A 9 -39.02 17.52 12.83
N THR A 10 -38.71 16.53 13.65
CA THR A 10 -37.37 16.32 14.21
C THR A 10 -36.39 15.98 13.10
N THR A 11 -35.54 16.92 12.73
CA THR A 11 -34.36 16.66 11.89
C THR A 11 -33.32 15.93 12.74
N LEU A 12 -33.11 14.64 12.49
CA LEU A 12 -31.98 13.92 13.05
C LEU A 12 -30.68 14.48 12.42
N PRO A 13 -29.65 14.82 13.22
CA PRO A 13 -28.36 15.18 12.65
C PRO A 13 -27.80 13.98 11.87
N ALA A 14 -27.40 14.22 10.63
CA ALA A 14 -26.65 13.24 9.86
C ALA A 14 -25.35 12.95 10.63
N SER A 15 -25.15 11.69 11.02
CA SER A 15 -23.88 11.24 11.57
C SER A 15 -22.78 11.57 10.56
N ALA A 16 -21.96 12.56 10.89
CA ALA A 16 -20.71 12.78 10.17
C ALA A 16 -19.96 11.44 10.24
N VAL A 17 -19.70 10.83 9.08
CA VAL A 17 -18.68 9.81 8.97
C VAL A 17 -17.42 10.49 9.50
N THR A 18 -17.00 10.14 10.71
CA THR A 18 -15.69 10.51 11.25
C THR A 18 -14.71 10.01 10.22
N GLY A 19 -14.21 10.91 9.37
CA GLY A 19 -13.19 10.57 8.38
C GLY A 19 -12.08 9.86 9.13
N SER A 20 -11.69 8.68 8.64
CA SER A 20 -10.48 8.00 9.12
C SER A 20 -9.41 9.08 9.29
N GLY A 21 -8.84 9.21 10.49
CA GLY A 21 -7.98 10.32 10.87
C GLY A 21 -6.80 10.54 9.91
N ASP A 22 -5.94 11.47 10.26
CA ASP A 22 -4.79 11.82 9.43
C ASP A 22 -3.99 10.58 9.00
N ARG A 23 -3.66 10.51 7.71
CA ARG A 23 -2.84 9.42 7.15
C ARG A 23 -1.43 9.94 6.89
N THR A 24 -0.49 9.33 7.58
CA THR A 24 0.94 9.64 7.46
C THR A 24 1.72 8.43 6.99
N LEU A 25 2.64 8.65 6.05
CA LEU A 25 3.62 7.66 5.61
C LEU A 25 5.03 8.17 5.87
N TRP A 26 5.90 7.27 6.33
CA TRP A 26 7.33 7.52 6.47
C TRP A 26 8.06 6.75 5.38
N PHE A 27 8.89 7.46 4.62
CA PHE A 27 9.65 6.89 3.52
C PHE A 27 11.14 7.06 3.72
N HIS A 28 11.90 6.03 3.34
CA HIS A 28 13.34 6.10 3.13
C HIS A 28 13.65 5.75 1.67
N HIS A 29 14.25 6.67 0.93
CA HIS A 29 14.57 6.46 -0.48
C HIS A 29 15.98 5.86 -0.63
N THR A 30 16.05 4.56 -0.91
CA THR A 30 17.31 3.78 -0.84
C THR A 30 18.43 4.28 -1.76
N HIS A 31 18.09 4.92 -2.88
CA HIS A 31 19.08 5.48 -3.81
C HIS A 31 19.57 6.90 -3.49
N THR A 32 18.76 7.73 -2.81
CA THR A 32 19.13 9.12 -2.47
C THR A 32 19.55 9.27 -1.02
N GLY A 33 19.24 8.27 -0.18
CA GLY A 33 19.46 8.30 1.27
C GLY A 33 18.48 9.18 2.04
N LEU A 34 17.54 9.86 1.36
CA LEU A 34 16.60 10.77 2.00
C LEU A 34 15.52 10.02 2.76
N THR A 35 15.21 10.50 3.96
CA THR A 35 14.09 10.02 4.78
C THR A 35 13.13 11.18 5.04
N GLN A 36 11.84 10.96 4.80
CA GLN A 36 10.82 12.00 5.02
C GLN A 36 9.47 11.39 5.37
N SER A 37 8.71 12.11 6.20
CA SER A 37 7.31 11.80 6.55
C SER A 37 6.34 12.71 5.80
N PHE A 38 5.20 12.16 5.39
CA PHE A 38 4.16 12.89 4.67
C PHE A 38 2.79 12.58 5.24
N THR A 39 2.16 13.57 5.88
CA THR A 39 0.74 13.53 6.23
C THR A 39 -0.08 13.94 5.02
N PHE A 40 -0.36 12.98 4.13
CA PHE A 40 -0.89 13.22 2.78
C PHE A 40 -2.42 13.31 2.72
N LYS A 41 -3.11 12.89 3.79
CA LYS A 41 -4.57 12.95 3.89
C LYS A 41 -4.95 13.39 5.30
N ARG A 42 -5.82 14.39 5.42
CA ARG A 42 -6.35 14.88 6.70
C ARG A 42 -7.86 14.91 6.66
N ASN A 43 -8.50 14.38 7.71
CA ASN A 43 -9.96 14.30 7.79
C ASN A 43 -10.61 13.72 6.51
N GLY A 44 -10.00 12.68 5.94
CA GLY A 44 -10.47 12.04 4.70
C GLY A 44 -10.18 12.80 3.39
N GLN A 45 -9.56 13.99 3.42
CA GLN A 45 -9.24 14.79 2.24
C GLN A 45 -7.74 14.79 1.95
N TYR A 46 -7.36 14.66 0.68
CA TYR A 46 -5.96 14.73 0.28
C TYR A 46 -5.40 16.14 0.39
N ASP A 47 -4.20 16.27 0.97
CA ASP A 47 -3.46 17.52 0.94
C ASP A 47 -2.67 17.65 -0.37
N LYS A 48 -3.16 18.52 -1.26
CA LYS A 48 -2.55 18.76 -2.57
C LYS A 48 -1.10 19.27 -2.50
N ALA A 49 -0.75 20.04 -1.47
CA ALA A 49 0.61 20.55 -1.31
C ALA A 49 1.56 19.41 -0.90
N VAL A 50 1.13 18.56 0.03
CA VAL A 50 1.91 17.37 0.43
C VAL A 50 2.05 16.39 -0.73
N LEU A 51 0.99 16.14 -1.51
CA LEU A 51 1.08 15.30 -2.72
C LEU A 51 2.11 15.83 -3.73
N LYS A 52 2.20 17.15 -3.93
CA LYS A 52 3.24 17.75 -4.80
C LYS A 52 4.65 17.51 -4.25
N GLN A 53 4.84 17.61 -2.93
CA GLN A 53 6.13 17.29 -2.30
C GLN A 53 6.49 15.81 -2.48
N MET A 54 5.52 14.91 -2.30
CA MET A 54 5.69 13.47 -2.55
C MET A 54 6.06 13.19 -4.00
N ASN A 55 5.45 13.86 -4.97
CA ASN A 55 5.79 13.71 -6.40
C ASN A 55 7.26 14.03 -6.71
N VAL A 56 7.83 15.01 -6.02
CA VAL A 56 9.25 15.38 -6.15
C VAL A 56 10.13 14.38 -5.41
N PHE A 57 9.75 13.99 -4.18
CA PHE A 57 10.49 13.01 -3.40
C PHE A 57 10.55 11.63 -4.08
N LEU A 58 9.47 11.25 -4.76
CA LEU A 58 9.29 9.98 -5.47
C LEU A 58 9.64 10.07 -6.96
N ALA A 59 10.23 11.18 -7.41
CA ALA A 59 10.68 11.38 -8.77
C ALA A 59 11.67 10.29 -9.20
N ASP A 60 11.84 10.13 -10.51
CA ASP A 60 12.86 9.24 -11.03
C ASP A 60 14.23 9.75 -10.59
N TRP A 61 14.90 9.05 -9.67
CA TRP A 61 16.15 9.53 -9.10
C TRP A 61 17.28 9.67 -10.13
N ARG A 62 17.18 9.01 -11.30
CA ARG A 62 18.18 9.07 -12.38
C ARG A 62 18.01 10.29 -13.26
N THR A 63 16.78 10.65 -13.61
CA THR A 63 16.47 11.80 -14.48
C THR A 63 16.04 13.05 -13.73
N LYS A 64 15.71 12.91 -12.44
CA LYS A 64 15.10 13.92 -11.56
C LYS A 64 13.72 14.40 -12.03
N GLU A 65 13.08 13.66 -12.93
CA GLU A 65 11.75 13.99 -13.45
C GLU A 65 10.68 13.50 -12.47
N PRO A 66 9.83 14.39 -11.93
CA PRO A 66 8.68 13.98 -11.14
C PRO A 66 7.52 13.55 -12.04
N THR A 67 6.51 12.93 -11.44
CA THR A 67 5.21 12.70 -12.07
C THR A 67 4.08 12.98 -11.10
N ASN A 68 2.84 13.00 -11.58
CA ASN A 68 1.68 12.96 -10.70
C ASN A 68 1.47 11.52 -10.22
N MET A 69 1.98 11.20 -9.04
CA MET A 69 1.75 9.90 -8.41
C MET A 69 0.27 9.76 -8.06
N ASP A 70 -0.25 8.54 -8.17
CA ASP A 70 -1.65 8.21 -7.87
C ASP A 70 -1.89 8.26 -6.35
N PRO A 71 -2.75 9.17 -5.83
CA PRO A 71 -3.02 9.25 -4.40
C PRO A 71 -3.59 7.94 -3.83
N ALA A 72 -4.28 7.13 -4.63
CA ALA A 72 -4.79 5.83 -4.20
C ALA A 72 -3.65 4.84 -3.88
N LEU A 73 -2.46 5.00 -4.47
CA LEU A 73 -1.28 4.21 -4.14
C LEU A 73 -0.82 4.52 -2.71
N PHE A 74 -0.87 5.78 -2.29
CA PHE A 74 -0.53 6.18 -0.93
C PHE A 74 -1.55 5.66 0.08
N ASP A 75 -2.84 5.70 -0.25
CA ASP A 75 -3.86 5.06 0.56
C ASP A 75 -3.64 3.54 0.70
N LEU A 76 -3.25 2.85 -0.37
CA LEU A 76 -2.92 1.42 -0.34
C LEU A 76 -1.70 1.14 0.54
N LEU A 77 -0.61 1.90 0.35
CA LEU A 77 0.61 1.75 1.15
C LEU A 77 0.37 2.02 2.64
N TRP A 78 -0.44 3.03 2.98
CA TRP A 78 -0.82 3.30 4.37
C TRP A 78 -1.60 2.14 4.97
N GLN A 79 -2.55 1.56 4.23
CA GLN A 79 -3.30 0.40 4.71
C GLN A 79 -2.39 -0.83 4.89
N ILE A 80 -1.49 -1.10 3.95
CA ILE A 80 -0.49 -2.17 4.05
C ILE A 80 0.41 -1.97 5.27
N TYR A 81 0.90 -0.74 5.47
CA TYR A 81 1.78 -0.39 6.58
C TYR A 81 1.14 -0.72 7.94
N ASN A 82 -0.11 -0.30 8.14
CA ASN A 82 -0.85 -0.61 9.37
C ASN A 82 -1.16 -2.11 9.51
N ALA A 83 -1.51 -2.78 8.40
CA ALA A 83 -1.84 -4.20 8.40
C ALA A 83 -0.69 -5.12 8.83
N VAL A 84 0.56 -4.69 8.59
CA VAL A 84 1.76 -5.44 8.97
C VAL A 84 2.41 -4.89 10.25
N ASP A 85 1.71 -4.00 10.95
CA ASP A 85 2.22 -3.28 12.12
C ASP A 85 3.62 -2.65 11.88
N GLY A 86 3.77 -1.98 10.74
CA GLY A 86 5.03 -1.37 10.34
C GLY A 86 5.55 -0.39 11.40
N LYS A 87 6.81 -0.57 11.81
CA LYS A 87 7.47 0.30 12.81
C LYS A 87 8.59 1.17 12.25
N GLN A 88 9.05 0.85 11.05
CA GLN A 88 10.17 1.51 10.39
C GLN A 88 9.70 2.18 9.10
N PRO A 89 10.41 3.21 8.58
CA PRO A 89 10.06 3.81 7.31
C PRO A 89 9.96 2.77 6.18
N ILE A 90 8.99 2.96 5.29
CA ILE A 90 8.89 2.18 4.05
C ILE A 90 10.12 2.52 3.21
N ASN A 91 10.95 1.51 2.95
CA ASN A 91 12.13 1.65 2.12
C ASN A 91 11.72 1.53 0.65
N ILE A 92 12.00 2.58 -0.12
CA ILE A 92 11.66 2.70 -1.53
C ILE A 92 12.85 2.22 -2.35
N VAL A 93 12.67 1.08 -3.01
CA VAL A 93 13.62 0.58 -4.01
C VAL A 93 13.38 1.27 -5.34
N SER A 94 12.12 1.47 -5.72
CA SER A 94 11.75 2.19 -6.94
C SER A 94 10.36 2.82 -6.80
N SER A 95 10.18 4.01 -7.39
CA SER A 95 8.91 4.76 -7.42
C SER A 95 8.57 5.12 -8.87
N TYR A 96 8.40 6.40 -9.21
CA TYR A 96 8.25 6.78 -10.61
C TYR A 96 9.49 6.38 -11.44
N ARG A 97 9.25 5.92 -12.66
CA ARG A 97 10.30 5.71 -13.66
C ARG A 97 9.95 6.51 -14.91
N SER A 98 10.84 7.38 -15.33
CA SER A 98 10.73 8.05 -16.62
C SER A 98 10.70 7.02 -17.76
N PRO A 99 10.11 7.35 -18.93
CA PRO A 99 10.18 6.50 -20.11
C PRO A 99 11.63 6.12 -20.47
N LYS A 100 12.56 7.07 -20.33
CA LYS A 100 13.99 6.88 -20.57
C LYS A 100 14.60 5.84 -19.63
N THR A 101 14.34 5.95 -18.32
CA THR A 101 14.81 4.97 -17.34
C THR A 101 14.18 3.60 -17.57
N ASN A 102 12.87 3.53 -17.85
CA ASN A 102 12.21 2.26 -18.11
C ASN A 102 12.79 1.55 -19.33
N ALA A 103 13.01 2.28 -20.43
CA ALA A 103 13.66 1.74 -21.63
C ALA A 103 15.09 1.22 -21.34
N LYS A 104 15.88 1.97 -20.57
CA LYS A 104 17.23 1.55 -20.17
C LYS A 104 17.21 0.28 -19.29
N LEU A 105 16.27 0.16 -18.36
CA LEU A 105 16.17 -1.04 -17.53
C LEU A 105 15.69 -2.25 -18.33
N ARG A 106 14.81 -2.04 -19.31
CA ARG A 106 14.34 -3.09 -20.22
C ARG A 106 15.44 -3.67 -21.10
N SER A 107 16.40 -2.86 -21.52
CA SER A 107 17.49 -3.35 -22.38
C SER A 107 18.45 -4.30 -21.67
N VAL A 108 18.41 -4.36 -20.33
CA VAL A 108 19.16 -5.36 -19.55
C VAL A 108 18.53 -6.74 -19.76
N LYS A 109 19.35 -7.69 -20.22
CA LYS A 109 18.94 -9.08 -20.45
C LYS A 109 18.40 -9.69 -19.15
N GLY A 110 17.19 -10.26 -19.22
CA GLY A 110 16.55 -10.91 -18.06
C GLY A 110 15.94 -9.95 -17.02
N SER A 111 15.82 -8.65 -17.33
CA SER A 111 15.36 -7.63 -16.36
C SER A 111 13.92 -7.82 -15.86
N GLY A 112 13.06 -8.50 -16.61
CA GLY A 112 11.64 -8.66 -16.28
C GLY A 112 10.84 -7.35 -16.25
N VAL A 113 11.40 -6.25 -16.80
CA VAL A 113 10.76 -4.93 -16.79
C VAL A 113 9.74 -4.83 -17.93
N ALA A 114 8.50 -4.47 -17.59
CA ALA A 114 7.42 -4.30 -18.56
C ALA A 114 7.57 -2.99 -19.38
N GLU A 115 7.19 -3.05 -20.67
CA GLU A 115 7.11 -1.88 -21.55
C GLU A 115 6.13 -0.83 -21.03
N ASN A 116 4.91 -1.26 -20.70
CA ASN A 116 3.84 -0.41 -20.18
C ASN A 116 3.73 -0.49 -18.65
N SER A 117 4.86 -0.26 -17.97
CA SER A 117 4.95 -0.40 -16.51
C SER A 117 4.06 0.59 -15.76
N GLN A 118 3.42 0.14 -14.67
CA GLN A 118 2.67 1.03 -13.77
C GLN A 118 3.56 2.08 -13.08
N HIS A 119 4.88 1.84 -12.96
CA HIS A 119 5.83 2.86 -12.49
C HIS A 119 5.85 4.09 -13.39
N MET A 120 5.76 3.92 -14.71
CA MET A 120 5.73 5.06 -15.65
C MET A 120 4.43 5.86 -15.57
N LYS A 121 3.38 5.29 -14.98
CA LYS A 121 2.07 5.92 -14.81
C LYS A 121 1.91 6.60 -13.44
N GLY A 122 2.95 6.58 -12.60
CA GLY A 122 2.87 7.06 -11.22
C GLY A 122 2.01 6.16 -10.31
N LYS A 123 1.78 4.91 -10.72
CA LYS A 123 0.83 3.99 -10.09
C LYS A 123 1.47 2.84 -9.33
N ALA A 124 2.81 2.80 -9.23
CA ALA A 124 3.51 1.69 -8.59
C ALA A 124 4.72 2.11 -7.78
N MET A 125 5.00 1.32 -6.75
CA MET A 125 6.21 1.41 -5.94
C MET A 125 6.74 0.00 -5.60
N ASP A 126 8.05 -0.12 -5.60
CA ASP A 126 8.80 -1.29 -5.15
C ASP A 126 9.32 -0.99 -3.75
N ILE A 127 8.87 -1.76 -2.76
CA ILE A 127 9.07 -1.44 -1.35
C ILE A 127 9.45 -2.64 -0.49
N PHE A 128 10.09 -2.35 0.64
CA PHE A 128 10.14 -3.23 1.79
C PHE A 128 10.03 -2.41 3.08
N ILE A 129 9.78 -3.07 4.22
CA ILE A 129 9.73 -2.42 5.53
C ILE A 129 10.70 -3.18 6.44
N PRO A 130 11.74 -2.53 6.98
CA PRO A 130 12.64 -3.18 7.93
C PRO A 130 11.86 -3.78 9.11
N GLY A 131 12.20 -5.01 9.49
CA GLY A 131 11.50 -5.76 10.53
C GLY A 131 10.24 -6.52 10.06
N VAL A 132 9.74 -6.28 8.84
CA VAL A 132 8.61 -7.02 8.27
C VAL A 132 9.11 -8.08 7.29
N ASN A 133 8.72 -9.34 7.48
CA ASN A 133 9.04 -10.40 6.53
C ASN A 133 8.40 -10.10 5.16
N LEU A 134 9.18 -10.24 4.08
CA LEU A 134 8.74 -9.89 2.73
C LEU A 134 7.51 -10.70 2.27
N SER A 135 7.38 -11.95 2.72
CA SER A 135 6.21 -12.79 2.43
C SER A 135 4.95 -12.33 3.16
N THR A 136 5.09 -11.80 4.39
CA THR A 136 4.01 -11.15 5.14
C THR A 136 3.58 -9.87 4.44
N LEU A 137 4.54 -9.03 4.03
CA LEU A 137 4.26 -7.79 3.28
C LEU A 137 3.51 -8.09 1.97
N ARG A 138 3.95 -9.10 1.21
CA ARG A 138 3.27 -9.55 0.00
C ARG A 138 1.84 -10.00 0.28
N SER A 139 1.65 -10.85 1.29
CA SER A 139 0.34 -11.37 1.65
C SER A 139 -0.61 -10.24 2.08
N ALA A 140 -0.10 -9.27 2.85
CA ALA A 140 -0.87 -8.11 3.25
C ALA A 140 -1.29 -7.25 2.04
N ALA A 141 -0.36 -6.98 1.12
CA ALA A 141 -0.67 -6.27 -0.13
C ALA A 141 -1.74 -6.98 -0.96
N MET A 142 -1.68 -8.31 -1.06
CA MET A 142 -2.67 -9.10 -1.79
C MET A 142 -4.06 -9.04 -1.14
N LYS A 143 -4.15 -9.03 0.20
CA LYS A 143 -5.45 -8.98 0.91
C LYS A 143 -6.29 -7.74 0.59
N PHE A 144 -5.66 -6.62 0.25
CA PHE A 144 -6.37 -5.42 -0.22
C PHE A 144 -6.98 -5.58 -1.60
N GLN A 145 -6.48 -6.52 -2.41
CA GLN A 145 -6.99 -6.82 -3.75
C GLN A 145 -7.05 -5.57 -4.63
N VAL A 146 -6.11 -4.63 -4.44
CA VAL A 146 -5.94 -3.43 -5.26
C VAL A 146 -4.69 -3.61 -6.11
N GLY A 147 -4.89 -3.59 -7.43
CA GLY A 147 -3.84 -3.67 -8.43
C GLY A 147 -2.86 -4.84 -8.29
N GLY A 148 -1.66 -4.61 -8.82
CA GLY A 148 -0.65 -5.64 -9.00
C GLY A 148 0.24 -5.84 -7.78
N VAL A 149 0.57 -7.09 -7.47
CA VAL A 149 1.55 -7.47 -6.46
C VAL A 149 2.66 -8.32 -7.07
N GLY A 150 3.88 -7.78 -7.15
CA GLY A 150 5.07 -8.52 -7.56
C GLY A 150 5.91 -8.94 -6.36
N PHE A 151 6.55 -10.11 -6.41
CA PHE A 151 7.36 -10.62 -5.30
C PHE A 151 8.78 -10.96 -5.73
N TYR A 152 9.75 -10.22 -5.18
CA TYR A 152 11.16 -10.28 -5.56
C TYR A 152 12.04 -10.54 -4.34
N PRO A 153 12.00 -11.75 -3.75
CA PRO A 153 12.81 -12.07 -2.57
C PRO A 153 14.29 -12.30 -2.89
N THR A 154 14.62 -12.60 -4.15
CA THR A 154 15.98 -12.95 -4.61
C THR A 154 16.67 -11.84 -5.40
N SER A 155 16.06 -10.65 -5.52
CA SER A 155 16.73 -9.51 -6.13
C SER A 155 17.86 -9.01 -5.22
N GLY A 156 18.86 -8.34 -5.81
CA GLY A 156 19.99 -7.78 -5.05
C GLY A 156 19.59 -6.81 -3.93
N SER A 157 18.41 -6.21 -4.04
CA SER A 157 17.67 -5.59 -2.94
C SER A 157 16.28 -6.21 -2.93
N PRO A 158 15.92 -7.08 -1.97
CA PRO A 158 14.61 -7.74 -1.95
C PRO A 158 13.45 -6.76 -1.73
N PHE A 159 12.36 -6.91 -2.50
CA PHE A 159 11.19 -6.03 -2.39
C PHE A 159 9.86 -6.71 -2.80
N VAL A 160 8.76 -6.05 -2.42
CA VAL A 160 7.42 -6.28 -2.95
C VAL A 160 7.05 -5.11 -3.86
N HIS A 161 6.63 -5.42 -5.08
CA HIS A 161 6.01 -4.45 -5.97
C HIS A 161 4.53 -4.31 -5.61
N VAL A 162 4.04 -3.08 -5.52
CA VAL A 162 2.63 -2.76 -5.29
C VAL A 162 2.19 -1.70 -6.28
N ASP A 163 1.03 -1.88 -6.91
CA ASP A 163 0.44 -0.90 -7.83
C ASP A 163 -1.08 -0.76 -7.74
N THR A 164 -1.63 0.30 -8.33
CA THR A 164 -3.08 0.60 -8.41
C THR A 164 -3.68 0.31 -9.80
N GLY A 165 -3.09 -0.63 -10.55
CA GLY A 165 -3.59 -1.12 -11.83
C GLY A 165 -4.68 -2.20 -11.68
N SER A 166 -4.72 -3.15 -12.62
CA SER A 166 -5.60 -4.31 -12.52
C SER A 166 -5.05 -5.35 -11.56
N VAL A 167 -5.94 -6.09 -10.88
CA VAL A 167 -5.56 -7.11 -9.90
C VAL A 167 -4.82 -8.25 -10.56
N ARG A 168 -3.56 -8.43 -10.20
CA ARG A 168 -2.68 -9.48 -10.73
C ARG A 168 -1.51 -9.73 -9.77
N ALA A 169 -0.84 -10.87 -9.91
CA ALA A 169 0.34 -11.14 -9.11
C ALA A 169 1.40 -11.88 -9.92
N TRP A 170 2.68 -11.56 -9.70
CA TRP A 170 3.81 -12.21 -10.36
C TRP A 170 4.99 -12.42 -9.39
N PRO A 171 5.41 -13.68 -9.15
CA PRO A 171 4.68 -14.89 -9.49
C PRO A 171 3.30 -14.91 -8.79
N ARG A 172 2.36 -15.69 -9.33
CA ARG A 172 1.14 -16.03 -8.59
C ARG A 172 1.51 -16.90 -7.39
N MET A 173 0.70 -16.86 -6.33
CA MET A 173 0.80 -17.81 -5.23
C MET A 173 0.30 -19.19 -5.70
N THR A 174 0.86 -20.27 -5.14
CA THR A 174 0.26 -21.60 -5.32
C THR A 174 -1.15 -21.60 -4.72
N ARG A 175 -1.99 -22.57 -5.11
CA ARG A 175 -3.33 -22.73 -4.54
C ARG A 175 -3.29 -22.80 -3.00
N ALA A 176 -2.36 -23.58 -2.45
CA ALA A 176 -2.21 -23.72 -1.01
C ALA A 176 -1.81 -22.40 -0.34
N GLN A 177 -0.86 -21.66 -0.90
CA GLN A 177 -0.46 -20.34 -0.39
C GLN A 177 -1.61 -19.34 -0.45
N LEU A 178 -2.31 -19.27 -1.60
CA LEU A 178 -3.39 -18.32 -1.78
C LEU A 178 -4.58 -18.63 -0.85
N LYS A 179 -4.86 -19.92 -0.60
CA LYS A 179 -5.88 -20.34 0.36
C LYS A 179 -5.56 -19.93 1.80
N LYS A 180 -4.28 -19.85 2.19
CA LYS A 180 -3.90 -19.28 3.49
C LYS A 180 -4.21 -17.79 3.59
N VAL A 181 -4.09 -17.06 2.48
CA VAL A 181 -4.40 -15.61 2.44
C VAL A 181 -5.91 -15.36 2.37
N PHE A 182 -6.64 -16.20 1.64
CA PHE A 182 -8.09 -16.10 1.42
C PHE A 182 -8.78 -17.44 1.73
N PRO A 183 -8.93 -17.80 3.01
CA PRO A 183 -9.51 -19.09 3.40
C PRO A 183 -10.96 -19.26 2.94
N ASP A 184 -11.72 -18.17 2.82
CA ASP A 184 -13.10 -18.13 2.32
C ASP A 184 -13.20 -18.10 0.78
N GLY A 185 -12.07 -18.04 0.08
CA GLY A 185 -11.99 -17.98 -1.37
C GLY A 185 -12.50 -16.68 -2.00
N LYS A 186 -12.82 -15.63 -1.22
CA LYS A 186 -13.34 -14.35 -1.71
C LYS A 186 -12.22 -13.45 -2.23
N THR A 187 -11.70 -13.77 -3.42
CA THR A 187 -10.54 -13.07 -3.96
C THR A 187 -10.56 -12.77 -5.47
N LEU A 188 -10.15 -11.54 -5.80
CA LEU A 188 -9.33 -11.03 -6.91
C LEU A 188 -8.43 -12.04 -7.62
N HIS A 189 -7.62 -12.69 -6.80
CA HIS A 189 -6.41 -13.33 -7.27
C HIS A 189 -6.68 -14.74 -7.77
N LEU A 190 -5.95 -15.12 -8.81
CA LEU A 190 -5.88 -16.49 -9.27
C LEU A 190 -4.58 -17.13 -8.78
N PRO A 191 -4.62 -18.40 -8.33
CA PRO A 191 -3.43 -19.17 -8.04
C PRO A 191 -2.69 -19.56 -9.34
N THR A 192 -1.53 -20.20 -9.19
CA THR A 192 -0.68 -20.62 -10.32
C THR A 192 -1.37 -21.51 -11.35
N ASP A 193 -2.33 -22.35 -10.94
CA ASP A 193 -3.11 -23.20 -11.84
C ASP A 193 -4.20 -22.45 -12.65
N GLY A 194 -4.38 -21.15 -12.39
CA GLY A 194 -5.31 -20.28 -13.12
C GLY A 194 -6.79 -20.45 -12.76
N LYS A 195 -7.16 -21.38 -11.88
CA LYS A 195 -8.55 -21.62 -11.48
C LYS A 195 -8.89 -20.88 -10.18
N PRO A 196 -10.07 -20.26 -10.01
CA PRO A 196 -10.45 -19.64 -8.74
C PRO A 196 -10.30 -20.55 -7.51
N LEU A 197 -10.14 -19.98 -6.32
CA LEU A 197 -10.22 -20.75 -5.06
C LEU A 197 -11.64 -21.28 -4.82
N SER A 198 -12.63 -20.46 -5.13
CA SER A 198 -14.07 -20.75 -5.11
C SER A 198 -14.73 -19.93 -6.22
N SER A 199 -15.64 -20.54 -6.99
CA SER A 199 -16.42 -19.83 -8.02
C SER A 199 -17.29 -18.75 -7.39
N ASP A 200 -17.98 -19.09 -6.30
CA ASP A 200 -18.85 -18.15 -5.57
C ASP A 200 -18.03 -17.04 -4.89
N GLY A 201 -16.90 -17.39 -4.29
CA GLY A 201 -16.00 -16.42 -3.68
C GLY A 201 -15.43 -15.43 -4.70
N ARG A 202 -15.06 -15.91 -5.89
CA ARG A 202 -14.63 -15.07 -7.02
C ARG A 202 -15.75 -14.15 -7.48
N ALA A 203 -16.97 -14.68 -7.65
CA ALA A 203 -18.12 -13.90 -8.07
C ALA A 203 -18.46 -12.79 -7.06
N TYR A 204 -18.42 -13.11 -5.76
CA TYR A 204 -18.56 -12.12 -4.69
C TYR A 204 -17.50 -11.02 -4.80
N ALA A 205 -16.23 -11.40 -4.89
CA ALA A 205 -15.13 -10.44 -4.98
C ALA A 205 -15.27 -9.52 -6.20
N GLN A 206 -15.67 -10.09 -7.34
CA GLN A 206 -15.94 -9.34 -8.56
C GLN A 206 -17.10 -8.36 -8.39
N ALA A 207 -18.20 -8.78 -7.77
CA ALA A 207 -19.36 -7.92 -7.52
C ALA A 207 -19.00 -6.75 -6.59
N GLN A 208 -18.22 -6.99 -5.54
CA GLN A 208 -17.73 -5.93 -4.65
C GLN A 208 -16.82 -4.95 -5.42
N TRP A 209 -15.85 -5.47 -6.17
CA TRP A 209 -14.96 -4.64 -6.97
C TRP A 209 -15.72 -3.75 -7.96
N THR A 210 -16.69 -4.30 -8.68
CA THR A 210 -17.52 -3.54 -9.62
C THR A 210 -18.32 -2.44 -8.90
N LYS A 211 -18.78 -2.70 -7.68
CA LYS A 211 -19.61 -1.76 -6.91
C LYS A 211 -18.81 -0.55 -6.40
N CYS A 212 -17.58 -0.74 -5.95
CA CYS A 212 -16.85 0.30 -5.20
C CYS A 212 -15.31 0.26 -5.34
N HIS A 213 -14.76 -0.62 -6.18
CA HIS A 213 -13.32 -0.84 -6.35
C HIS A 213 -12.59 -1.25 -5.05
N ALA A 214 -13.28 -1.99 -4.17
CA ALA A 214 -12.73 -2.57 -2.95
C ALA A 214 -13.38 -3.93 -2.66
N VAL A 215 -12.68 -4.82 -1.97
CA VAL A 215 -13.19 -6.15 -1.60
C VAL A 215 -12.86 -6.44 -0.13
N PRO A 216 -13.86 -6.42 0.78
CA PRO A 216 -15.26 -6.01 0.59
C PRO A 216 -15.44 -4.49 0.47
N CYS A 217 -16.58 -4.02 -0.06
CA CYS A 217 -16.79 -2.59 -0.32
C CYS A 217 -16.77 -1.67 0.89
N ASN A 218 -17.31 -2.14 2.01
CA ASN A 218 -17.54 -1.32 3.21
C ASN A 218 -16.87 -1.94 4.45
N GLY A 219 -15.98 -2.92 4.27
CA GLY A 219 -15.33 -3.60 5.38
C GLY A 219 -13.88 -3.19 5.50
N ALA A 220 -13.39 -3.09 6.74
CA ALA A 220 -11.96 -3.19 6.98
C ALA A 220 -11.49 -4.56 6.43
N VAL A 221 -10.40 -4.57 5.68
CA VAL A 221 -9.74 -5.83 5.32
C VAL A 221 -9.28 -6.47 6.63
N THR A 222 -9.93 -7.56 7.03
CA THR A 222 -9.59 -8.24 8.29
C THR A 222 -8.31 -9.05 8.08
N PHE A 223 -7.22 -8.57 8.67
CA PHE A 223 -6.00 -9.35 8.80
C PHE A 223 -6.18 -10.28 9.98
N GLU A 224 -6.67 -11.51 9.75
CA GLU A 224 -6.40 -12.58 10.70
C GLU A 224 -4.87 -12.67 10.81
N THR A 225 -4.34 -12.25 11.96
CA THR A 225 -2.96 -12.49 12.34
C THR A 225 -2.80 -14.00 12.36
N ASP A 226 -2.02 -14.55 11.44
CA ASP A 226 -1.73 -15.98 11.41
C ASP A 226 -1.16 -16.37 12.78
N PRO A 227 -1.82 -17.24 13.57
CA PRO A 227 -1.32 -17.64 14.89
C PRO A 227 0.02 -18.39 14.82
N GLY A 228 0.53 -18.68 13.62
CA GLY A 228 1.83 -19.29 13.37
C GLY A 228 3.04 -18.33 13.43
N ILE A 229 2.86 -17.02 13.61
CA ILE A 229 3.99 -16.11 13.92
C ILE A 229 3.88 -15.70 15.38
N MET A 230 4.33 -16.61 16.26
CA MET A 230 4.71 -16.27 17.62
C MET A 230 5.93 -15.34 17.53
N ILE A 231 5.72 -14.03 17.64
CA ILE A 231 6.76 -13.18 18.21
C ILE A 231 6.75 -13.52 19.69
N ALA A 232 7.77 -14.26 20.14
CA ALA A 232 7.97 -14.57 21.54
C ALA A 232 7.92 -13.27 22.36
N ASP A 233 7.18 -13.32 23.47
CA ASP A 233 7.03 -12.22 24.39
C ASP A 233 8.38 -11.83 25.01
N ALA A 234 8.52 -10.54 25.32
CA ALA A 234 9.15 -10.14 26.58
C ALA A 234 8.71 -8.72 26.94
N THR A 235 7.97 -8.66 28.04
CA THR A 235 7.65 -7.49 28.89
C THR A 235 6.46 -6.63 28.47
N GLY A 236 5.29 -7.02 29.00
CA GLY A 236 4.13 -6.14 29.09
C GLY A 236 4.47 -4.88 29.89
N GLN A 237 4.55 -3.76 29.19
CA GLN A 237 4.29 -2.42 29.72
C GLN A 237 3.72 -1.58 28.58
N VAL A 238 2.45 -1.21 28.71
CA VAL A 238 1.75 -0.36 27.74
C VAL A 238 2.16 1.08 28.03
N THR A 239 3.13 1.59 27.29
CA THR A 239 3.33 3.03 27.12
C THR A 239 2.81 3.43 25.76
N ALA A 240 1.94 4.44 25.73
CA ALA A 240 1.47 5.06 24.50
C ALA A 240 2.64 5.32 23.56
N LEU A 241 2.48 4.96 22.27
CA LEU A 241 3.46 5.31 21.25
C LEU A 241 3.65 6.84 21.27
N PRO A 242 4.88 7.34 21.43
CA PRO A 242 5.14 8.77 21.29
C PRO A 242 4.92 9.19 19.84
N GLU A 243 4.41 10.41 19.69
CA GLU A 243 4.40 11.19 18.46
C GLU A 243 5.84 11.46 18.02
N ALA A 244 6.51 10.51 17.36
CA ALA A 244 7.62 10.73 16.42
C ALA A 244 8.24 9.39 15.98
N ALA A 245 8.54 9.29 14.68
CA ALA A 245 9.53 8.33 14.19
C ALA A 245 10.93 8.74 14.69
N PRO A 246 11.78 7.80 15.14
CA PRO A 246 13.13 8.13 15.58
C PRO A 246 14.02 8.62 14.41
N ILE A 247 14.79 9.69 14.67
CA ILE A 247 16.02 10.09 13.96
C ILE A 247 17.19 9.61 14.84
N PRO A 248 18.22 8.85 14.40
CA PRO A 248 19.44 9.37 13.72
C PRO A 248 20.13 8.34 12.77
N ALA A 249 21.07 8.66 11.86
CA ALA A 249 22.27 9.47 12.02
C ALA A 249 22.57 10.38 10.83
N THR A 250 22.85 11.65 11.15
CA THR A 250 23.66 12.54 10.30
C THR A 250 25.11 12.03 10.27
N ARG A 251 25.69 11.90 9.07
CA ARG A 251 27.15 11.96 8.87
C ARG A 251 27.49 13.21 8.03
N PRO A 252 28.70 13.76 8.20
CA PRO A 252 28.96 15.19 8.13
C PRO A 252 28.96 15.75 6.71
N ALA A 253 28.75 17.06 6.62
CA ALA A 253 29.02 17.84 5.42
C ALA A 253 30.48 17.66 4.96
N GLY A 254 30.65 17.33 3.68
CA GLY A 254 31.95 17.34 3.03
C GLY A 254 31.96 16.51 1.75
N LEU A 255 32.52 17.09 0.69
CA LEU A 255 32.81 16.51 -0.64
C LEU A 255 31.74 16.77 -1.72
N TYR A 256 31.49 18.06 -1.97
CA TYR A 256 31.63 18.55 -3.35
C TYR A 256 33.11 18.89 -3.56
N GLY A 257 33.74 18.18 -4.48
CA GLY A 257 35.08 18.36 -4.98
C GLY A 257 35.20 17.53 -6.25
#